data_AF-A0AAU5ZAN6-F1
#
_entry.id   AF-A0AAU5ZAN6-F1
#
_cell.length_a   1.000
_cell.length_b   1.000
_cell.length_c   1.000
_cell.angle_alpha   90.00
_cell.angle_beta   90.00
_cell.angle_gamma   90.00
#
_symmetry.space_group_name_H-M   'P 1'
#
loop_
_entity.id
_entity.type
_entity.pdbx_description
1 polymer ?
#
loop_
_entity_poly.entity_id
_entity_poly.type
_entity_poly.pdbx_seq_one_letter_code
_entity_poly.pdbx_strand_id
1 'polypeptide(L)' 'MSDAVLVSVELAGRPVDAGVAYFSRRHNVLSTTLRYAELYLARPDAYAIDPAAPLAQGNHVFAGLPGSFSETAGGRI' A
#
# COMPACT_ATOMS: atom_id res chain seq x y z
N MET A 1 -1.29 -6.41 -17.65
CA MET A 1 -1.06 -4.97 -17.42
C MET A 1 -1.13 -4.76 -15.92
N SER A 2 -0.03 -4.35 -15.31
CA SER A 2 0.06 -4.07 -13.88
C SER A 2 -0.02 -2.57 -13.70
N ASP A 3 -1.01 -2.09 -12.96
CA ASP A 3 -1.19 -0.68 -12.64
C ASP A 3 -0.42 -0.35 -11.37
N ALA A 4 0.26 0.80 -11.32
CA ALA A 4 1.07 1.21 -10.19
C ALA A 4 0.53 2.51 -9.60
N VAL A 5 0.23 2.50 -8.31
CA VAL A 5 -0.33 3.65 -7.59
C VAL A 5 0.62 4.03 -6.44
N LEU A 6 0.88 5.32 -6.32
CA LEU A 6 1.64 5.86 -5.19
C LEU A 6 0.79 5.76 -3.92
N VAL A 7 1.38 5.23 -2.86
CA VAL A 7 0.74 5.11 -1.55
C VAL A 7 1.35 6.16 -0.65
N SER A 8 0.53 7.11 -0.20
CA SER A 8 0.94 8.15 0.75
C SER A 8 0.09 8.03 2.02
N VAL A 9 0.70 8.28 3.17
CA VAL A 9 0.03 8.30 4.48
C VAL A 9 0.16 9.67 5.10
N GLU A 10 -0.77 10.04 5.98
CA GLU A 10 -0.63 11.26 6.77
C GLU A 10 0.15 10.98 8.05
N LEU A 11 1.34 11.58 8.17
CA LEU A 11 2.20 11.51 9.35
C LEU A 11 2.44 12.92 9.88
N ALA A 12 2.12 13.14 11.15
CA ALA A 12 2.24 14.45 11.80
C ALA A 12 1.57 15.61 11.01
N GLY A 13 0.42 15.33 10.38
CA GLY A 13 -0.34 16.31 9.59
C GLY A 13 0.29 16.66 8.24
N ARG A 14 1.14 15.78 7.69
CA ARG A 14 1.74 15.93 6.36
C ARG A 14 1.61 14.63 5.57
N PRO A 15 1.32 14.71 4.26
CA PRO A 15 1.40 13.53 3.41
C PRO A 15 2.87 13.10 3.28
N VAL A 16 3.12 11.82 3.54
CA VAL A 16 4.43 11.16 3.40
C VAL A 16 4.25 9.98 2.48
N ASP A 17 5.09 9.91 1.45
CA ASP A 17 5.09 8.79 0.51
C ASP A 17 5.59 7.53 1.20
N ALA A 18 4.68 6.58 1.36
CA ALA A 18 4.91 5.36 2.10
C ALA A 18 5.45 4.25 1.19
N GLY A 19 5.07 4.27 -0.09
CA GLY A 19 5.51 3.27 -1.06
C GLY A 19 4.71 3.29 -2.35
N VAL A 20 4.80 2.18 -3.09
CA VAL A 20 4.07 1.97 -4.33
C VAL A 20 3.30 0.65 -4.24
N ALA A 21 2.03 0.68 -4.61
CA ALA A 21 1.19 -0.50 -4.76
C ALA A 21 1.06 -0.86 -6.25
N TYR A 22 1.33 -2.10 -6.58
CA TYR A 22 1.17 -2.66 -7.92
C TYR A 22 -0.03 -3.59 -7.95
N PHE A 23 -1.00 -3.29 -8.80
CA PHE A 23 -2.20 -4.08 -8.98
C PHE A 23 -2.09 -4.88 -10.28
N SER A 24 -2.20 -6.20 -10.16
CA SER A 24 -2.17 -7.12 -11.30
C SER A 24 -3.45 -7.94 -11.32
N ARG A 25 -4.11 -8.03 -12.47
CA ARG A 25 -5.29 -8.88 -12.65
C ARG A 25 -4.99 -10.00 -13.65
N ARG A 26 -5.08 -11.25 -13.22
CA ARG A 26 -4.88 -12.44 -14.08
C ARG A 26 -6.00 -13.46 -13.84
N HIS A 27 -6.61 -13.97 -14.90
CA HIS A 27 -7.72 -14.94 -14.83
C HIS A 27 -8.81 -14.54 -13.81
N ASN A 28 -9.22 -13.28 -13.82
CA ASN A 28 -10.18 -12.70 -12.87
C ASN A 28 -9.75 -12.66 -11.39
N VAL A 29 -8.49 -12.99 -11.08
CA VAL A 29 -7.89 -12.84 -9.75
C VAL A 29 -7.11 -11.53 -9.71
N LEU A 30 -7.44 -10.67 -8.75
CA LEU A 30 -6.66 -9.46 -8.44
C LEU A 30 -5.55 -9.83 -7.46
N SER A 31 -4.35 -9.31 -7.70
CA SER A 31 -3.21 -9.44 -6.82
C SER A 31 -2.60 -8.07 -6.63
N THR A 32 -2.35 -7.71 -5.37
CA THR A 32 -1.73 -6.44 -5.01
C THR A 32 -0.33 -6.73 -4.49
N THR A 33 0.66 -5.95 -4.93
CA THR A 33 2.01 -5.99 -4.39
C THR A 33 2.33 -4.62 -3.82
N LEU A 34 2.51 -4.51 -2.51
CA LEU A 34 2.95 -3.28 -1.87
C LEU A 34 4.47 -3.32 -1.68
N ARG A 35 5.13 -2.23 -2.04
CA ARG A 35 6.55 -2.03 -1.77
C ARG A 35 6.73 -0.72 -1.02
N TYR A 36 7.25 -0.79 0.19
CA TYR A 36 7.58 0.40 0.97
C TYR A 36 8.73 1.19 0.32
N ALA A 37 8.65 2.51 0.39
CA ALA A 37 9.75 3.38 0.02
C ALA A 37 10.87 3.27 1.05
N GLU A 38 12.12 3.28 0.61
CA GLU A 38 13.29 3.22 1.51
C GLU A 38 13.30 4.39 2.49
N LEU A 39 12.92 5.58 2.00
CA LEU A 39 12.76 6.78 2.83
C LEU A 39 11.69 6.61 3.90
N TYR A 40 10.61 5.87 3.63
CA TYR A 40 9.57 5.59 4.61
C TYR A 40 10.06 4.61 5.68
N LEU A 41 10.71 3.52 5.26
CA LEU A 41 11.29 2.53 6.18
C LEU A 41 12.37 3.10 7.11
N ALA A 42 13.08 4.15 6.67
CA ALA A 42 14.08 4.83 7.47
C ALA A 42 13.48 5.76 8.54
N ARG A 43 12.16 6.02 8.54
CA ARG A 43 11.53 6.94 9.50
C ARG A 43 11.25 6.24 10.82
N PRO A 44 11.54 6.89 11.96
CA PRO A 44 11.18 6.37 13.28
C PRO A 44 9.67 6.39 13.52
N ASP A 45 8.93 7.25 12.82
CA ASP A 45 7.48 7.40 12.89
C ASP A 45 6.71 6.56 11.84
N ALA A 46 7.42 5.75 11.05
CA ALA A 46 6.76 4.86 10.09
C ALA A 46 6.06 3.69 10.78
N TYR A 47 4.95 3.27 10.19
CA TYR A 47 4.17 2.12 10.64
C TYR A 47 3.73 1.25 9.46
N ALA A 48 3.38 0.00 9.74
CA ALA A 48 2.85 -0.93 8.76
C ALA A 48 1.48 -0.44 8.26
N ILE A 49 1.37 -0.14 6.97
CA ILE A 49 0.14 0.39 6.35
C ILE A 49 -1.00 -0.62 6.43
N ASP A 50 -0.69 -1.91 6.36
CA ASP A 50 -1.64 -3.01 6.48
C ASP A 50 -1.03 -4.07 7.42
N PRO A 51 -1.83 -4.72 8.29
CA PRO A 51 -1.34 -5.75 9.20
C PRO A 51 -0.72 -6.96 8.48
N ALA A 52 -1.13 -7.24 7.24
CA ALA A 52 -0.51 -8.26 6.40
C ALA A 52 0.76 -7.74 5.66
N ALA A 53 1.09 -6.46 5.81
CA ALA A 53 2.23 -5.77 5.20
C ALA A 53 3.21 -5.27 6.26
N PRO A 54 3.94 -6.14 6.98
CA PRO A 54 4.87 -5.71 8.01
C PRO A 54 5.90 -4.72 7.46
N LEU A 55 6.35 -3.78 8.30
CA LEU A 55 7.28 -2.70 7.92
C LEU A 55 8.68 -3.26 7.63
N ALA A 56 8.83 -3.90 6.47
CA ALA A 56 10.05 -4.57 6.02
C ALA A 56 10.33 -4.26 4.56
N GLN A 57 11.62 -4.29 4.20
CA GLN A 57 12.04 -4.21 2.81
C GLN A 57 11.53 -5.40 2.01
N GLY A 58 11.21 -5.15 0.73
CA GLY A 58 10.78 -6.17 -0.21
C GLY A 58 9.35 -5.97 -0.70
N ASN A 59 8.85 -6.99 -1.36
CA ASN A 59 7.51 -7.01 -1.95
C ASN A 59 6.56 -7.76 -1.02
N HIS A 60 5.52 -7.07 -0.57
CA HIS A 60 4.43 -7.66 0.19
C HIS A 60 3.29 -7.98 -0.77
N VAL A 61 2.93 -9.26 -0.90
CA VAL A 61 1.95 -9.72 -1.89
C VAL A 61 0.66 -10.14 -1.21
N PHE A 62 -0.46 -9.62 -1.73
CA PHE A 62 -1.81 -9.87 -1.23
C PHE A 62 -2.67 -10.46 -2.35
N ALA A 63 -3.53 -11.40 -1.98
CA ALA A 63 -4.65 -11.79 -2.82
C ALA A 63 -5.77 -10.74 -2.67
N GLY A 64 -6.15 -10.09 -3.76
CA GLY A 64 -7.13 -9.00 -3.75
C GLY A 64 -6.53 -7.64 -3.36
N LEU A 65 -7.40 -6.72 -2.94
CA LEU A 65 -7.01 -5.43 -2.37
C LEU A 65 -6.69 -5.62 -0.88
N PRO A 66 -5.62 -5.02 -0.33
CA PRO A 66 -5.37 -5.04 1.10
C PRO A 66 -6.48 -4.28 1.83
N GLY A 67 -6.76 -4.68 3.08
CA GLY A 67 -7.88 -4.15 3.85
C GLY A 67 -7.82 -2.62 3.98
N SER A 68 -6.61 -2.09 4.15
CA SER A 68 -6.37 -0.64 4.23
C SER A 68 -6.72 0.14 2.95
N PHE A 69 -6.73 -0.50 1.78
CA PHE A 69 -7.15 0.13 0.51
C PHE A 69 -8.65 0.03 0.28
N SER A 70 -9.33 -0.93 0.93
CA SER A 70 -10.75 -1.16 0.76
C SER A 70 -11.62 -0.19 1.58
N GLU A 71 -11.10 0.29 2.71
CA GLU A 71 -11.80 1.22 3.62
C GLU A 71 -11.84 2.68 3.10
N THR A 72 -11.02 3.05 2.10
CA THR A 72 -11.04 4.39 1.50
C THR A 72 -12.02 4.54 0.34
N ALA A 73 -12.91 3.57 0.11
CA ALA A 73 -14.08 3.74 -0.76
C ALA A 73 -15.18 4.57 -0.08
N GLY A 74 -14.83 5.76 0.42
CA GLY A 74 -15.74 6.70 1.06
C GLY A 74 -16.34 7.66 0.04
N GLY A 75 -17.57 7.39 -0.40
CA GLY A 75 -18.38 8.34 -1.15
C GLY A 75 -19.50 7.70 -1.97
N ARG A 76 -20.63 7.37 -1.31
CA ARG A 76 -21.92 7.13 -1.97
C ARG A 76 -22.22 8.27 -2.96
N ILE A 77 -22.61 7.93 -4.19
CA ILE A 77 -23.43 8.82 -5.05
C ILE A 77 -24.90 8.76 -4.62
#